data_AF-A0A5E6UYS8-F1
#
_entry.id   AF-A0A5E6UYS8-F1
#
_cell.length_a   1.000
_cell.length_b   1.000
_cell.length_c   1.000
_cell.angle_alpha   90.00
_cell.angle_beta   90.00
_cell.angle_gamma   90.00
#
_symmetry.space_group_name_H-M   'P 1'
#
loop_
_entity.id
_entity.type
_entity.pdbx_description
1 polymer ?
#
loop_
_entity_poly.entity_id
_entity_poly.type
_entity_poly.pdbx_seq_one_letter_code
_entity_poly.pdbx_strand_id
1 'polypeptide(L)'
;MRSKTTDQSRAGLSICKAMASGHSFWVYSLVYRALEEIEMNVSSSISPPRNVVLLGYGGLLPFIGLALLVLTSREYRPFCAVALVNYGAVILSFIGALHWGFAMSVHSMSAQLRRDRFIWSVIPALIAWLSTLLPVPLGCSLLIVGFVVHFWQDRQLVRVVSLPAWYLPMRLRLTTVACVCLLVGAIAVAIHS
;
A
#
# COMPACT_ATOMS: atom_id res chain seq x y z
N MET A 1 52.97 -0.88 -3.35
CA MET A 1 51.84 -1.36 -4.17
C MET A 1 51.98 -2.87 -4.39
N ARG A 2 51.51 -3.71 -3.45
CA ARG A 2 51.61 -5.17 -3.54
C ARG A 2 50.22 -5.81 -3.38
N SER A 3 49.63 -6.10 -4.54
CA SER A 3 48.66 -7.15 -4.88
C SER A 3 47.43 -7.40 -3.99
N LYS A 4 46.33 -6.66 -4.23
CA LYS A 4 44.96 -7.16 -4.02
C LYS A 4 44.56 -8.25 -5.04
N THR A 5 45.31 -8.41 -6.12
CA THR A 5 45.04 -9.32 -7.23
C THR A 5 45.31 -10.80 -6.93
N THR A 6 46.15 -11.13 -5.95
CA THR A 6 46.51 -12.52 -5.62
C THR A 6 45.42 -13.25 -4.83
N ASP A 7 44.57 -12.53 -4.10
CA ASP A 7 43.54 -13.13 -3.25
C ASP A 7 42.28 -13.51 -4.04
N GLN A 8 41.89 -12.65 -4.98
CA GLN A 8 40.78 -12.90 -5.91
C GLN A 8 41.08 -14.04 -6.89
N SER A 9 42.35 -14.20 -7.28
CA SER A 9 42.83 -15.32 -8.10
C SER A 9 42.80 -16.66 -7.34
N ARG A 10 43.11 -16.66 -6.03
CA ARG A 10 43.03 -17.87 -5.20
C ARG A 10 41.60 -18.32 -4.94
N ALA A 11 40.67 -17.38 -4.73
CA ALA A 11 39.24 -17.67 -4.62
C ALA A 11 38.70 -18.30 -5.92
N GLY A 12 39.02 -17.71 -7.08
CA GLY A 12 38.63 -18.26 -8.39
C GLY A 12 39.21 -19.65 -8.68
N LEU A 13 40.47 -19.90 -8.29
CA LEU A 13 41.14 -21.19 -8.49
C LEU A 13 40.58 -22.29 -7.59
N SER A 14 40.16 -21.95 -6.36
CA SER A 14 39.47 -22.86 -5.45
C SER A 14 38.08 -23.25 -5.99
N ILE A 15 37.38 -22.30 -6.62
CA ILE A 15 36.08 -22.53 -7.26
C ILE A 15 36.22 -23.48 -8.46
N CYS A 16 37.20 -23.26 -9.34
CA CYS A 16 37.44 -24.15 -10.49
C CYS A 16 37.85 -25.58 -10.08
N LYS A 17 38.62 -25.75 -9.00
CA LYS A 17 38.97 -27.08 -8.47
C LYS A 17 37.77 -27.79 -7.84
N ALA A 18 36.87 -27.07 -7.17
CA ALA A 18 35.64 -27.64 -6.61
C ALA A 18 34.61 -27.99 -7.70
N MET A 19 34.58 -27.27 -8.83
CA MET A 19 33.74 -27.60 -9.99
C MET A 19 34.15 -28.91 -10.68
N ALA A 20 35.41 -29.34 -10.57
CA ALA A 20 35.92 -30.57 -11.19
C ALA A 20 35.50 -31.85 -10.43
N SER A 21 35.13 -31.76 -9.15
CA SER A 21 34.56 -32.86 -8.38
C SER A 21 33.04 -32.76 -8.42
N GLY A 22 32.38 -33.54 -9.29
CA GLY A 22 30.94 -33.46 -9.56
C GLY A 22 30.00 -33.52 -8.34
N HIS A 23 30.47 -33.97 -7.17
CA HIS A 23 29.73 -33.92 -5.90
C HIS A 23 29.60 -32.51 -5.30
N SER A 24 30.59 -31.64 -5.47
CA SER A 24 30.61 -30.31 -4.86
C SER A 24 29.81 -29.28 -5.68
N PHE A 25 29.76 -29.44 -7.00
CA PHE A 25 29.02 -28.53 -7.91
C PHE A 25 27.53 -28.42 -7.57
N TRP A 26 26.88 -29.55 -7.25
CA TRP A 26 25.46 -29.57 -6.86
C TRP A 26 25.22 -28.87 -5.53
N VAL A 27 26.12 -29.02 -4.56
CA VAL A 27 26.04 -28.35 -3.26
C VAL A 27 26.20 -26.83 -3.42
N TYR A 28 27.19 -26.37 -4.19
CA TYR A 28 27.34 -24.94 -4.46
C TYR A 28 26.15 -24.38 -5.24
N SER A 29 25.70 -25.05 -6.31
CA SER A 29 24.52 -24.62 -7.09
C SER A 29 23.26 -24.52 -6.21
N LEU A 30 23.07 -25.47 -5.28
CA LEU A 30 21.96 -25.44 -4.33
C LEU A 30 22.09 -24.29 -3.33
N VAL A 31 23.29 -24.07 -2.77
CA VAL A 31 23.56 -22.98 -1.83
C VAL A 31 23.41 -21.62 -2.51
N TYR A 32 23.93 -21.43 -3.72
CA TYR A 32 23.76 -20.18 -4.48
C TYR A 32 22.30 -19.93 -4.84
N ARG A 33 21.54 -20.95 -5.26
CA ARG A 33 20.10 -20.81 -5.49
C ARG A 33 19.36 -20.42 -4.21
N ALA A 34 19.70 -21.03 -3.08
CA ALA A 34 19.11 -20.66 -1.79
C ALA A 34 19.48 -19.23 -1.38
N LEU A 35 20.72 -18.79 -1.62
CA LEU A 35 21.16 -17.42 -1.34
C LEU A 35 20.47 -16.39 -2.27
N GLU A 36 20.34 -16.68 -3.57
CA GLU A 36 19.57 -15.83 -4.51
C GLU A 36 18.09 -15.77 -4.13
N GLU A 37 17.50 -16.90 -3.71
CA GLU A 37 16.11 -16.97 -3.28
C GLU A 37 15.90 -16.15 -2.00
N ILE A 38 16.84 -16.21 -1.05
CA ILE A 38 16.86 -15.37 0.16
C ILE A 38 17.04 -13.89 -0.20
N GLU A 39 18.02 -13.53 -1.04
CA GLU A 39 18.25 -12.15 -1.45
C GLU A 39 17.05 -11.55 -2.20
N MET A 40 16.41 -12.30 -3.08
CA MET A 40 15.19 -11.87 -3.77
C MET A 40 14.01 -11.69 -2.81
N ASN A 41 13.82 -12.59 -1.83
CA ASN A 41 12.78 -12.44 -0.81
C ASN A 41 13.02 -11.23 0.10
N VAL A 42 14.29 -10.98 0.46
CA VAL A 42 14.67 -9.82 1.26
C VAL A 42 14.45 -8.52 0.47
N SER A 43 14.89 -8.44 -0.77
CA SER A 43 14.74 -7.21 -1.58
C SER A 43 13.27 -6.87 -1.87
N SER A 44 12.43 -7.87 -2.15
CA SER A 44 10.99 -7.69 -2.36
C SER A 44 10.22 -7.30 -1.08
N SER A 45 10.77 -7.65 0.10
CA SER A 45 10.21 -7.24 1.39
C SER A 45 10.51 -5.78 1.75
N ILE A 46 11.61 -5.21 1.23
CA ILE A 46 12.10 -3.85 1.57
C ILE A 46 11.59 -2.80 0.59
N SER A 47 11.56 -3.10 -0.71
CA SER A 47 11.15 -2.16 -1.75
C SER A 47 9.87 -2.60 -2.46
N PRO A 48 8.88 -1.71 -2.61
CA PRO A 48 7.67 -2.05 -3.33
C PRO A 48 7.96 -2.24 -4.82
N PRO A 49 7.33 -3.22 -5.48
CA PRO A 49 7.47 -3.39 -6.92
C PRO A 49 6.86 -2.18 -7.66
N ARG A 50 7.46 -1.82 -8.81
CA ARG A 50 7.16 -0.56 -9.53
C ARG A 50 5.68 -0.39 -9.88
N ASN A 51 5.01 -1.48 -10.25
CA ASN A 51 3.57 -1.48 -10.55
C ASN A 51 2.72 -1.10 -9.34
N VAL A 52 3.08 -1.56 -8.13
CA VAL A 52 2.36 -1.21 -6.88
C VAL A 52 2.51 0.27 -6.58
N VAL A 53 3.72 0.82 -6.73
CA VAL A 53 3.96 2.26 -6.57
C VAL A 53 3.14 3.06 -7.59
N LEU A 54 3.22 2.70 -8.88
CA LEU A 54 2.52 3.42 -9.93
C LEU A 54 1.00 3.43 -9.71
N LEU A 55 0.41 2.29 -9.38
CA LEU A 55 -1.03 2.18 -9.15
C LEU A 55 -1.45 2.89 -7.85
N GLY A 56 -0.68 2.74 -6.78
CA GLY A 56 -0.98 3.37 -5.50
C GLY A 56 -0.93 4.90 -5.57
N TYR A 57 0.17 5.46 -6.08
CA TYR A 57 0.30 6.92 -6.24
C TYR A 57 -0.54 7.46 -7.40
N GLY A 58 -0.81 6.66 -8.43
CA GLY A 58 -1.75 7.00 -9.49
C GLY A 58 -3.17 7.24 -8.95
N GLY A 59 -3.57 6.50 -7.91
CA GLY A 59 -4.82 6.74 -7.20
C GLY A 59 -4.92 8.09 -6.47
N LEU A 60 -3.82 8.83 -6.28
CA LEU A 60 -3.87 10.20 -5.73
C LEU A 60 -4.17 11.27 -6.78
N LEU A 61 -4.00 10.94 -8.06
CA LEU A 61 -4.15 11.91 -9.14
C LEU A 61 -5.55 12.54 -9.18
N PRO A 62 -6.66 11.78 -9.04
CA PRO A 62 -7.98 12.39 -9.00
C PRO A 62 -8.23 13.21 -7.73
N PHE A 63 -7.69 12.81 -6.57
CA PHE A 63 -7.79 13.61 -5.35
C PHE A 63 -7.16 14.99 -5.51
N ILE A 64 -5.92 15.04 -6.01
CA ILE A 64 -5.17 16.28 -6.19
C ILE A 64 -5.83 17.14 -7.26
N GLY A 65 -6.17 16.54 -8.41
CA GLY A 65 -6.81 17.26 -9.52
C GLY A 65 -8.15 17.88 -9.11
N LEU A 66 -9.01 17.11 -8.44
CA LEU A 66 -10.31 17.60 -7.98
C LEU A 66 -10.16 18.65 -6.88
N ALA A 67 -9.25 18.48 -5.93
CA ALA A 67 -9.00 19.49 -4.89
C ALA A 67 -8.51 20.83 -5.50
N LEU A 68 -7.62 20.79 -6.49
CA LEU A 68 -7.17 21.99 -7.20
C LEU A 68 -8.32 22.64 -7.98
N LEU A 69 -9.13 21.86 -8.70
CA LEU A 69 -10.29 22.37 -9.45
C LEU A 69 -11.33 23.01 -8.53
N VAL A 70 -11.57 22.45 -7.34
CA VAL A 70 -12.46 23.05 -6.32
C VAL A 70 -11.96 24.43 -5.90
N LEU A 71 -10.64 24.64 -5.83
CA LEU A 71 -10.05 25.93 -5.49
C LEU A 71 -10.12 26.94 -6.65
N THR A 72 -9.81 26.52 -7.87
CA THR A 72 -9.64 27.43 -9.02
C THR A 72 -10.94 27.72 -9.77
N SER A 73 -11.84 26.75 -9.88
CA SER A 73 -12.97 26.79 -10.81
C SER A 73 -14.28 27.05 -10.07
N ARG A 74 -14.64 28.33 -9.89
CA ARG A 74 -15.86 28.73 -9.17
C ARG A 74 -17.14 28.13 -9.78
N GLU A 75 -17.22 28.10 -11.10
CA GLU A 75 -18.39 27.58 -11.84
C GLU A 75 -18.60 26.07 -11.62
N TYR A 76 -17.52 25.28 -11.71
CA TYR A 76 -17.59 23.82 -11.57
C TYR A 76 -17.38 23.31 -10.15
N ARG A 77 -17.18 24.21 -9.18
CA ARG A 77 -16.84 23.85 -7.80
C ARG A 77 -17.80 22.83 -7.17
N PRO A 78 -19.14 22.99 -7.24
CA PRO A 78 -20.06 22.03 -6.63
C PRO A 78 -19.91 20.63 -7.24
N PHE A 79 -19.80 20.55 -8.57
CA PHE A 79 -19.59 19.30 -9.29
C PHE A 79 -18.26 18.63 -8.89
N CYS A 80 -17.15 19.38 -8.91
CA CYS A 80 -15.84 18.85 -8.53
C CYS A 80 -15.79 18.40 -7.07
N ALA A 81 -16.50 19.09 -6.17
CA ALA A 81 -16.51 18.73 -4.76
C ALA A 81 -17.34 17.47 -4.48
N VAL A 82 -18.48 17.30 -5.17
CA VAL A 82 -19.23 16.03 -5.15
C VAL A 82 -18.40 14.89 -5.75
N ALA A 83 -17.71 15.14 -6.88
CA ALA A 83 -16.81 14.15 -7.48
C ALA A 83 -15.67 13.76 -6.53
N LEU A 84 -15.15 14.69 -5.73
CA LEU A 84 -14.11 14.43 -4.73
C LEU A 84 -14.61 13.49 -3.63
N VAL A 85 -15.83 13.72 -3.11
CA VAL A 85 -16.48 12.83 -2.13
C VAL A 85 -16.71 11.45 -2.74
N ASN A 86 -17.28 11.37 -3.94
CA ASN A 86 -17.56 10.12 -4.63
C ASN A 86 -16.28 9.31 -4.90
N TYR A 87 -15.21 9.96 -5.33
CA TYR A 87 -13.93 9.30 -5.52
C TYR A 87 -13.33 8.81 -4.20
N GLY A 88 -13.42 9.62 -3.14
CA GLY A 88 -13.02 9.22 -1.79
C GLY A 88 -13.79 7.99 -1.30
N ALA A 89 -15.09 7.93 -1.57
CA ALA A 89 -15.93 6.77 -1.26
C ALA A 89 -15.47 5.49 -2.01
N VAL A 90 -15.14 5.61 -3.30
CA VAL A 90 -14.61 4.49 -4.09
C VAL A 90 -13.31 3.97 -3.48
N ILE A 91 -12.37 4.86 -3.15
CA ILE A 91 -11.08 4.46 -2.59
C ILE A 91 -11.23 3.85 -1.20
N LEU A 92 -12.05 4.43 -0.32
CA LEU A 92 -12.31 3.89 1.02
C LEU A 92 -12.95 2.48 0.95
N SER A 93 -13.84 2.25 -0.02
CA SER A 93 -14.45 0.94 -0.26
C SER A 93 -13.42 -0.07 -0.79
N PHE A 94 -12.60 0.33 -1.75
CA PHE A 94 -11.54 -0.51 -2.32
C PHE A 94 -10.52 -0.96 -1.25
N ILE A 95 -10.08 -0.05 -0.39
CA ILE A 95 -9.14 -0.39 0.68
C ILE A 95 -9.79 -1.28 1.75
N GLY A 96 -11.09 -1.08 2.03
CA GLY A 96 -11.90 -1.96 2.89
C GLY A 96 -11.88 -3.41 2.41
N ALA A 97 -12.10 -3.62 1.10
CA ALA A 97 -12.13 -4.94 0.49
C ALA A 97 -10.83 -5.74 0.66
N LEU A 98 -9.68 -5.10 0.89
CA LEU A 98 -8.43 -5.81 1.15
C LEU A 98 -8.51 -6.73 2.37
N HIS A 99 -9.26 -6.35 3.41
CA HIS A 99 -9.40 -7.17 4.62
C HIS A 99 -10.14 -8.48 4.32
N TRP A 100 -11.07 -8.47 3.37
CA TRP A 100 -11.69 -9.70 2.85
C TRP A 100 -10.65 -10.56 2.12
N GLY A 101 -9.84 -9.95 1.26
CA GLY A 101 -8.77 -10.65 0.53
C GLY A 101 -7.73 -11.30 1.44
N PHE A 102 -7.31 -10.61 2.51
CA PHE A 102 -6.42 -11.17 3.51
C PHE A 102 -7.06 -12.32 4.30
N ALA A 103 -8.34 -12.19 4.65
CA ALA A 103 -9.09 -13.24 5.33
C ALA A 103 -9.18 -14.54 4.51
N MET A 104 -9.21 -14.43 3.17
CA MET A 104 -9.22 -15.58 2.26
C MET A 104 -7.82 -16.17 2.00
N SER A 105 -6.79 -15.33 1.92
CA SER A 105 -5.43 -15.75 1.53
C SER A 105 -4.56 -16.21 2.70
N VAL A 106 -4.82 -15.73 3.92
CA VAL A 106 -3.99 -16.06 5.09
C VAL A 106 -4.57 -17.25 5.84
N HIS A 107 -4.00 -18.43 5.61
CA HIS A 107 -4.47 -19.68 6.22
C HIS A 107 -4.17 -19.79 7.72
N SER A 108 -3.10 -19.16 8.20
CA SER A 108 -2.70 -19.14 9.61
C SER A 108 -3.62 -18.32 10.53
N MET A 109 -4.59 -17.59 9.95
CA MET A 109 -5.50 -16.73 10.71
C MET A 109 -6.54 -17.55 11.48
N SER A 110 -6.77 -17.22 12.76
CA SER A 110 -7.81 -17.86 13.57
C SER A 110 -9.21 -17.61 13.00
N ALA A 111 -10.15 -18.51 13.27
CA ALA A 111 -11.52 -18.39 12.77
C ALA A 111 -12.21 -17.10 13.25
N GLN A 112 -11.96 -16.68 14.50
CA GLN A 112 -12.52 -15.45 15.03
C GLN A 112 -11.99 -14.22 14.29
N LEU A 113 -10.66 -14.10 14.17
CA LEU A 113 -10.05 -12.95 13.51
C LEU A 113 -10.45 -12.88 12.04
N ARG A 114 -10.56 -14.03 11.35
CA ARG A 114 -11.03 -14.11 9.97
C ARG A 114 -12.45 -13.54 9.82
N ARG A 115 -13.38 -13.90 10.73
CA ARG A 115 -14.74 -13.33 10.74
C ARG A 115 -14.71 -11.82 10.96
N ASP A 116 -13.90 -11.34 11.90
CA ASP A 116 -13.78 -9.90 12.17
C ASP A 116 -13.26 -9.13 10.95
N ARG A 117 -12.33 -9.72 10.17
CA ARG A 117 -11.84 -9.12 8.93
C ARG A 117 -12.88 -9.06 7.82
N PHE A 118 -13.73 -10.09 7.68
CA PHE A 118 -14.85 -10.04 6.74
C PHE A 118 -15.84 -8.92 7.11
N ILE A 119 -16.24 -8.85 8.38
CA ILE A 119 -17.14 -7.78 8.85
C ILE A 119 -16.49 -6.41 8.63
N TRP A 120 -15.21 -6.27 9.01
CA TRP A 120 -14.48 -5.03 8.83
C TRP A 120 -14.39 -4.60 7.38
N SER A 121 -14.31 -5.52 6.42
CA SER A 121 -14.21 -5.15 5.01
C SER A 121 -15.44 -4.40 4.47
N VAL A 122 -16.62 -4.63 5.08
CA VAL A 122 -17.89 -4.02 4.70
C VAL A 122 -18.07 -2.64 5.33
N ILE A 123 -17.57 -2.44 6.55
CA ILE A 123 -17.75 -1.20 7.32
C ILE A 123 -17.25 0.05 6.55
N PRO A 124 -16.03 0.09 5.98
CA PRO A 124 -15.55 1.21 5.18
C PRO A 124 -16.41 1.50 3.96
N ALA A 125 -16.96 0.47 3.30
CA ALA A 125 -17.84 0.65 2.15
C ALA A 125 -19.19 1.29 2.55
N LEU A 126 -19.74 0.94 3.72
CA LEU A 126 -20.94 1.57 4.25
C LEU A 126 -20.69 3.01 4.68
N ILE A 127 -19.55 3.29 5.31
CA ILE A 127 -19.14 4.67 5.66
C ILE A 127 -18.95 5.50 4.39
N ALA A 128 -18.30 4.93 3.38
CA ALA A 128 -18.10 5.54 2.08
C ALA A 128 -19.43 5.88 1.40
N TRP A 129 -20.37 4.94 1.33
CA TRP A 129 -21.70 5.18 0.79
C TRP A 129 -22.46 6.25 1.57
N LEU A 130 -22.44 6.21 2.91
CA LEU A 130 -23.11 7.22 3.73
C LEU A 130 -22.53 8.62 3.48
N SER A 131 -21.22 8.73 3.23
CA SER A 131 -20.57 10.01 2.96
C SER A 131 -21.08 10.71 1.69
N THR A 132 -21.56 9.96 0.68
CA THR A 132 -22.07 10.53 -0.57
C THR A 132 -23.50 11.07 -0.42
N LEU A 133 -24.21 10.67 0.63
CA LEU A 133 -25.56 11.15 0.95
C LEU A 133 -25.55 12.44 1.79
N LEU A 134 -24.38 12.82 2.32
CA LEU A 134 -24.21 13.99 3.17
C LEU A 134 -23.84 15.24 2.35
N PRO A 135 -24.11 16.45 2.88
CA PRO A 135 -23.51 17.67 2.36
C PRO A 135 -21.99 17.54 2.28
N VAL A 136 -21.38 18.08 1.22
CA VAL A 136 -19.96 17.88 0.90
C VAL A 136 -19.00 18.09 2.09
N PRO A 137 -19.11 19.15 2.92
CA PRO A 137 -18.21 19.31 4.07
C PRO A 137 -18.30 18.16 5.08
N LEU A 138 -19.52 17.66 5.33
CA LEU A 138 -19.77 16.53 6.23
C LEU A 138 -19.33 15.20 5.59
N GLY A 139 -19.60 15.00 4.30
CA GLY A 139 -19.14 13.83 3.54
C GLY A 139 -17.61 13.71 3.54
N CYS A 140 -16.90 14.80 3.25
CA CYS A 140 -15.44 14.87 3.35
C CYS A 140 -14.94 14.55 4.76
N SER A 141 -15.57 15.13 5.79
CA SER A 141 -15.19 14.89 7.19
C SER A 141 -15.36 13.42 7.59
N LEU A 142 -16.49 12.82 7.19
CA LEU A 142 -16.75 11.40 7.43
C LEU A 142 -15.75 10.50 6.71
N LEU A 143 -15.38 10.82 5.47
CA LEU A 143 -14.34 10.10 4.73
C LEU A 143 -12.97 10.22 5.39
N ILE A 144 -12.57 11.40 5.87
CA ILE A 144 -11.31 11.60 6.62
C ILE A 144 -11.26 10.68 7.83
N VAL A 145 -12.33 10.66 8.64
CA VAL A 145 -12.44 9.76 9.80
C VAL A 145 -12.37 8.31 9.35
N GLY A 146 -13.10 7.94 8.29
CA GLY A 146 -13.08 6.59 7.71
C GLY A 146 -11.67 6.14 7.29
N PHE A 147 -10.91 7.00 6.61
CA PHE A 147 -9.54 6.72 6.20
C PHE A 147 -8.59 6.56 7.39
N VAL A 148 -8.69 7.42 8.40
CA VAL A 148 -7.86 7.34 9.61
C VAL A 148 -8.14 6.06 10.39
N VAL A 149 -9.42 5.75 10.59
CA VAL A 149 -9.87 4.52 11.26
C VAL A 149 -9.45 3.28 10.48
N HIS A 150 -9.57 3.30 9.15
CA HIS A 150 -9.11 2.20 8.31
C HIS A 150 -7.59 2.00 8.39
N PHE A 151 -6.81 3.09 8.35
CA PHE A 151 -5.35 3.02 8.51
C PHE A 151 -4.94 2.47 9.89
N TRP A 152 -5.69 2.79 10.94
CA TRP A 152 -5.51 2.17 12.25
C TRP A 152 -5.72 0.65 12.18
N GLN A 153 -6.74 0.18 11.46
CA GLN A 153 -6.93 -1.25 11.27
C GLN A 153 -5.86 -1.92 10.40
N ASP A 154 -5.31 -1.21 9.41
CA ASP A 154 -4.15 -1.69 8.66
C ASP A 154 -2.93 -1.88 9.58
N ARG A 155 -2.72 -1.01 10.57
CA ARG A 155 -1.66 -1.20 11.60
C ARG A 155 -1.88 -2.45 12.43
N GLN A 156 -3.12 -2.72 12.82
CA GLN A 156 -3.45 -3.91 13.61
C GLN A 156 -3.28 -5.18 12.77
N LEU A 157 -3.61 -5.12 11.47
CA LEU A 157 -3.46 -6.23 10.54
C LEU A 157 -2.00 -6.66 10.37
N VAL A 158 -1.07 -5.71 10.20
CA VAL A 158 0.38 -6.00 10.04
C VAL A 158 0.96 -6.73 11.25
N ARG A 159 0.33 -6.66 12.42
CA ARG A 159 0.76 -7.42 13.61
C ARG A 159 0.40 -8.90 13.56
N VAL A 160 -0.58 -9.27 12.74
CA VAL A 160 -1.10 -10.64 12.65
C VAL A 160 -0.79 -11.29 11.30
N VAL A 161 -0.57 -10.49 10.26
CA VAL A 161 -0.22 -10.93 8.92
C VAL A 161 1.17 -10.41 8.57
N SER A 162 2.04 -11.29 8.10
CA SER A 162 3.35 -10.93 7.58
C SER A 162 3.20 -10.15 6.27
N LEU A 163 3.14 -8.82 6.38
CA LEU A 163 3.10 -7.91 5.26
C LEU A 163 4.49 -7.31 5.01
N PRO A 164 4.84 -6.97 3.75
CA PRO A 164 6.11 -6.33 3.44
C PRO A 164 6.29 -5.00 4.19
N ALA A 165 7.53 -4.67 4.54
CA ALA A 165 7.85 -3.49 5.36
C ALA A 165 7.44 -2.17 4.70
N TRP A 166 7.35 -2.14 3.37
CA TRP A 166 6.94 -0.97 2.60
C TRP A 166 5.42 -0.69 2.62
N TYR A 167 4.58 -1.66 3.01
CA TYR A 167 3.12 -1.54 2.91
C TYR A 167 2.58 -0.40 3.77
N LEU A 168 2.91 -0.39 5.07
CA LEU A 168 2.35 0.56 6.02
C LEU A 168 2.83 2.00 5.78
N PRO A 169 4.13 2.28 5.52
CA PRO A 169 4.59 3.62 5.15
C PRO A 169 3.93 4.15 3.87
N MET A 170 3.72 3.29 2.88
CA MET A 170 3.04 3.66 1.65
C MET A 170 1.58 4.04 1.92
N ARG A 171 0.85 3.21 2.68
CA ARG A 171 -0.54 3.48 3.06
C ARG A 171 -0.68 4.79 3.83
N LEU A 172 0.23 5.07 4.76
CA LEU A 172 0.25 6.33 5.49
C LEU A 172 0.31 7.52 4.55
N ARG A 173 1.26 7.53 3.59
CA ARG A 173 1.41 8.65 2.64
C ARG A 173 0.16 8.85 1.78
N LEU A 174 -0.40 7.76 1.26
CA LEU A 174 -1.61 7.81 0.44
C LEU A 174 -2.80 8.38 1.24
N THR A 175 -3.01 7.86 2.46
CA THR A 175 -4.07 8.32 3.36
C THR A 175 -3.89 9.79 3.73
N THR A 176 -2.66 10.21 4.07
CA THR A 176 -2.40 11.61 4.41
C THR A 176 -2.74 12.55 3.26
N VAL A 177 -2.29 12.26 2.04
CA VAL A 177 -2.58 13.10 0.88
C VAL A 177 -4.08 13.14 0.57
N ALA A 178 -4.76 11.99 0.62
CA ALA A 178 -6.21 11.92 0.43
C ALA A 178 -6.97 12.76 1.47
N CYS A 179 -6.62 12.63 2.75
CA CYS A 179 -7.23 13.41 3.83
C CYS A 179 -6.99 14.92 3.67
N VAL A 180 -5.79 15.34 3.27
CA VAL A 180 -5.50 16.76 2.98
C VAL A 180 -6.36 17.27 1.83
N CYS A 181 -6.50 16.51 0.74
CA CYS A 181 -7.34 16.89 -0.40
C CYS A 181 -8.81 17.02 -0.01
N LEU A 182 -9.33 16.08 0.79
CA LEU A 182 -10.70 16.11 1.33
C LEU A 182 -10.92 17.30 2.25
N LEU A 183 -9.94 17.63 3.10
CA LEU A 183 -10.01 18.77 4.01
C LEU A 183 -10.04 20.09 3.24
N VAL A 184 -9.19 20.23 2.22
CA VAL A 184 -9.20 21.38 1.30
C VAL A 184 -10.55 21.51 0.62
N GLY A 185 -11.11 20.42 0.10
CA GLY A 185 -12.43 20.41 -0.53
C GLY A 185 -13.55 20.83 0.43
N ALA A 186 -13.54 20.30 1.66
CA ALA A 186 -14.49 20.65 2.70
C ALA A 186 -14.46 22.14 3.05
N ILE A 187 -13.26 22.68 3.30
CA ILE A 187 -13.06 24.10 3.66
C ILE A 187 -13.46 25.01 2.50
N ALA A 188 -13.03 24.69 1.28
CA ALA A 188 -13.34 25.49 0.11
C ALA A 188 -14.85 25.57 -0.14
N VAL A 189 -15.58 24.46 0.02
CA VAL A 189 -17.04 24.49 -0.10
C VAL A 189 -17.67 25.24 1.07
N ALA A 190 -17.22 25.02 2.31
CA ALA A 190 -17.78 25.65 3.50
C ALA A 190 -17.64 27.19 3.52
N ILE A 191 -16.54 27.73 2.99
CA ILE A 191 -16.32 29.20 2.90
C ILE A 191 -17.20 29.86 1.83
N HIS A 192 -17.58 29.09 0.80
CA HIS A 192 -18.31 29.59 -0.36
C HIS A 192 -19.78 29.17 -0.41
N SER A 193 -20.25 28.50 0.65
CA SER A 193 -21.68 28.24 0.93
C SER A 193 -22.30 29.46 1.60
#